data_AF-A0A6N7AG01-F1
#
_entry.id   AF-A0A6N7AG01-F1
#
_cell.length_a   1.000
_cell.length_b   1.000
_cell.length_c   1.000
_cell.angle_alpha   90.00
_cell.angle_beta   90.00
_cell.angle_gamma   90.00
#
_symmetry.space_group_name_H-M   'P 1'
#
loop_
_entity.id
_entity.type
_entity.pdbx_description
1 polymer ?
#
loop_
_entity_poly.entity_id
_entity_poly.type
_entity_poly.pdbx_seq_one_letter_code
_entity_poly.pdbx_strand_id
1 'polypeptide(L)'
;MPEGISMEFKPAPSGSSDGRTIPAMEYDHACLVYENDAGERRVIRGGPERDDSLALFGTIAVQADIPLSESKDKYGDGETPETRHAIKLDLGGRNPKEVWREMTEKATEIGHAGIEYDTVPHISTPQNSNSVVRTVLDAAGIDTGTVLPAEAKDTAYGF
;
A
#
# COMPACT_ATOMS: atom_id res chain seq x y z
N MET A 1 -7.90 16.79 -9.06
CA MET A 1 -8.04 15.94 -10.27
C MET A 1 -9.47 15.41 -10.32
N PRO A 2 -9.97 14.72 -11.37
CA PRO A 2 -11.24 14.03 -11.23
C PRO A 2 -11.12 12.96 -10.15
N GLU A 3 -12.15 12.82 -9.32
CA GLU A 3 -12.25 11.81 -8.26
C GLU A 3 -11.68 10.45 -8.70
N GLY A 4 -10.98 9.77 -7.80
CA GLY A 4 -10.37 8.49 -8.12
C GLY A 4 -9.58 7.86 -6.99
N ILE A 5 -9.10 6.66 -7.26
CA ILE A 5 -8.20 5.90 -6.39
C ILE A 5 -6.89 5.71 -7.14
N SER A 6 -5.77 5.93 -6.46
CA SER A 6 -4.44 5.61 -6.94
C SER A 6 -3.71 4.67 -5.99
N MET A 7 -2.85 3.84 -6.54
CA MET A 7 -1.81 3.16 -5.77
C MET A 7 -0.55 4.00 -5.81
N GLU A 8 0.05 4.25 -4.64
CA GLU A 8 1.29 5.01 -4.49
C GLU A 8 2.36 4.14 -3.84
N PHE A 9 3.61 4.44 -4.17
CA PHE A 9 4.80 3.71 -3.73
C PHE A 9 5.77 4.64 -3.04
N LYS A 10 6.40 4.15 -1.97
CA LYS A 10 7.46 4.84 -1.26
C LYS A 10 8.58 3.86 -0.91
N PRO A 11 9.86 4.26 -0.98
CA PRO A 11 10.96 3.42 -0.50
C PRO A 11 10.71 2.95 0.93
N ALA A 12 10.70 1.63 1.18
CA ALA A 12 10.69 1.16 2.55
C ALA A 12 11.99 1.58 3.25
N PRO A 13 11.97 1.80 4.58
CA PRO A 13 13.16 2.22 5.34
C PRO A 13 14.35 1.25 5.31
N SER A 14 14.26 0.09 4.65
CA SER A 14 15.29 -0.95 4.62
C SER A 14 15.63 -1.40 3.18
N GLY A 15 16.60 -0.73 2.56
CA GLY A 15 17.30 -1.14 1.33
C GLY A 15 17.55 0.05 0.39
N SER A 16 18.76 0.57 0.13
CA SER A 16 20.12 0.10 0.38
C SER A 16 21.03 1.34 0.50
N SER A 17 21.85 1.43 1.55
CA SER A 17 22.86 2.48 1.72
C SER A 17 24.20 2.14 1.04
N ASP A 18 24.25 1.08 0.22
CA ASP A 18 25.48 0.56 -0.38
C ASP A 18 25.71 0.98 -1.85
N GLY A 19 24.90 1.90 -2.39
CA GLY A 19 25.14 2.49 -3.71
C GLY A 19 25.02 1.50 -4.88
N ARG A 20 24.48 0.30 -4.65
CA ARG A 20 24.06 -0.60 -5.72
C ARG A 20 22.65 -0.23 -6.14
N THR A 21 22.49 0.06 -7.42
CA THR A 21 21.20 0.36 -8.05
C THR A 21 20.40 -0.94 -8.15
N ILE A 22 19.77 -1.33 -7.05
CA ILE A 22 18.62 -2.23 -7.08
C ILE A 22 17.48 -1.41 -7.69
N PRO A 23 16.74 -1.88 -8.71
CA PRO A 23 15.58 -1.13 -9.23
C PRO A 23 14.63 -0.82 -8.07
N ALA A 24 14.19 0.45 -7.98
CA ALA A 24 13.55 1.04 -6.81
C ALA A 24 12.32 0.28 -6.27
N MET A 25 11.76 -0.64 -7.06
CA MET A 25 10.49 -1.31 -6.81
C MET A 25 10.58 -2.61 -5.98
N GLU A 26 11.78 -3.07 -5.61
CA GLU A 26 11.95 -4.36 -4.91
C GLU A 26 11.66 -4.28 -3.39
N TYR A 27 11.61 -3.07 -2.82
CA TYR A 27 11.32 -2.81 -1.40
C TYR A 27 10.33 -1.66 -1.20
N ASP A 28 9.53 -1.30 -2.20
CA ASP A 28 8.60 -0.18 -2.06
C ASP A 28 7.38 -0.57 -1.21
N HIS A 29 7.11 0.27 -0.21
CA HIS A 29 5.86 0.25 0.55
C HIS A 29 4.74 0.81 -0.33
N ALA A 30 3.71 -0.01 -0.58
CA ALA A 30 2.52 0.41 -1.29
C ALA A 30 1.43 0.93 -0.33
N CYS A 31 0.71 1.96 -0.77
CA CYS A 31 -0.55 2.38 -0.16
C CYS A 31 -1.58 2.75 -1.25
N LEU A 32 -2.86 2.77 -0.87
CA LEU A 32 -3.94 3.24 -1.72
C LEU A 32 -4.39 4.62 -1.24
N VAL A 33 -4.57 5.55 -2.18
CA VAL A 33 -5.01 6.91 -1.92
C VAL A 33 -6.28 7.18 -2.71
N TYR A 34 -7.33 7.61 -2.03
CA TYR A 34 -8.54 8.14 -2.63
C TYR A 34 -8.49 9.67 -2.59
N GLU A 35 -8.69 10.33 -3.75
CA GLU A 35 -8.85 11.78 -3.88
C GLU A 35 -10.27 12.07 -4.37
N ASN A 36 -11.00 12.94 -3.65
CA ASN A 36 -12.32 13.40 -4.09
C ASN A 36 -12.22 14.66 -4.98
N ASP A 37 -13.36 15.11 -5.52
CA ASP A 37 -13.40 16.29 -6.40
C ASP A 37 -12.98 17.61 -5.71
N ALA A 38 -13.00 17.65 -4.37
CA ALA A 38 -12.50 18.78 -3.59
C ALA A 38 -10.99 18.72 -3.33
N GLY A 39 -10.32 17.65 -3.76
CA GLY A 39 -8.89 17.42 -3.53
C GLY A 39 -8.55 16.86 -2.15
N GLU A 40 -9.54 16.45 -1.36
CA GLU A 40 -9.31 15.80 -0.08
C GLU A 40 -8.80 14.37 -0.32
N ARG A 41 -7.72 13.99 0.39
CA ARG A 41 -7.07 12.69 0.23
C ARG A 41 -7.21 11.82 1.47
N ARG A 42 -7.60 10.57 1.26
CA ARG A 42 -7.73 9.53 2.29
C ARG A 42 -6.89 8.32 1.90
N VAL A 43 -6.45 7.55 2.88
CA VAL A 43 -5.47 6.47 2.64
C VAL A 43 -5.88 5.14 3.27
N ILE A 44 -5.50 4.06 2.58
CA ILE A 44 -5.45 2.70 3.10
C ILE A 44 -3.99 2.23 3.01
N ARG A 45 -3.42 1.85 4.14
CA ARG A 45 -2.06 1.28 4.21
C ARG A 45 -1.97 0.18 5.27
N GLY A 46 -1.10 -0.79 5.01
CA GLY A 46 -0.60 -1.72 6.02
C GLY A 46 0.79 -1.32 6.50
N GLY A 47 1.22 -1.84 7.64
CA GLY A 47 2.58 -1.66 8.14
C GLY A 47 2.80 -2.47 9.39
N PRO A 48 4.04 -2.54 9.89
CA PRO A 48 4.26 -3.19 11.17
C PRO A 48 3.65 -2.33 12.28
N GLU A 49 3.09 -2.98 13.31
CA GLU A 49 2.70 -2.31 14.55
C GLU A 49 3.91 -1.63 15.20
N ARG A 50 5.08 -2.26 15.08
CA ARG A 50 6.34 -1.80 15.68
C ARG A 50 7.41 -1.60 14.61
N ASP A 51 8.03 -0.42 14.63
CA ASP A 51 9.09 -0.05 13.68
C ASP A 51 10.49 -0.55 14.13
N ASP A 52 10.58 -1.40 15.16
CA ASP A 52 11.84 -1.89 15.74
C ASP A 52 12.29 -3.22 15.10
N SER A 53 13.33 -3.15 14.26
CA SER A 53 13.91 -4.29 13.54
C SER A 53 14.56 -5.38 14.43
N LEU A 54 14.79 -5.12 15.72
CA LEU A 54 15.40 -6.08 16.64
C LEU A 54 14.37 -6.89 17.44
N ALA A 55 13.10 -6.47 17.41
CA ALA A 55 11.97 -7.18 17.98
C ALA A 55 11.05 -7.67 16.85
N LEU A 56 10.27 -8.73 17.09
CA LEU A 56 9.22 -9.16 16.16
C LEU A 56 8.37 -7.93 15.77
N PHE A 57 8.13 -7.74 14.46
CA PHE A 57 7.41 -6.59 13.87
C PHE A 57 5.98 -6.37 14.42
N GLY A 58 5.51 -7.29 15.26
CA GLY A 58 4.17 -7.28 15.85
C GLY A 58 3.15 -7.80 14.84
N THR A 59 1.94 -7.28 14.94
CA THR A 59 0.89 -7.54 13.94
C THR A 59 0.91 -6.50 12.83
N ILE A 60 0.18 -6.77 11.75
CA ILE A 60 -0.10 -5.78 10.72
C ILE A 60 -0.99 -4.68 11.31
N ALA A 61 -0.44 -3.48 11.43
CA ALA A 61 -1.18 -2.26 11.73
C ALA A 61 -1.74 -1.66 10.43
N VAL A 62 -3.07 -1.56 10.37
CA VAL A 62 -3.79 -0.96 9.23
C VAL A 62 -4.24 0.46 9.59
N GLN A 63 -4.03 1.39 8.67
CA GLN A 63 -4.72 2.68 8.68
C GLN A 63 -5.67 2.69 7.49
N ALA A 64 -6.98 2.67 7.75
CA ALA A 64 -8.02 2.58 6.73
C ALA A 64 -8.92 3.82 6.79
N ASP A 65 -9.07 4.49 5.65
CA ASP A 65 -9.91 5.68 5.50
C ASP A 65 -9.59 6.79 6.51
N ILE A 66 -8.32 7.11 6.70
CA ILE A 66 -7.90 8.30 7.46
C ILE A 66 -7.42 9.40 6.51
N PRO A 67 -7.47 10.69 6.89
CA PRO A 67 -6.85 11.75 6.12
C PRO A 67 -5.37 11.42 5.84
N LEU A 68 -4.93 11.57 4.59
CA LEU A 68 -3.54 11.27 4.21
C LEU A 68 -2.54 12.06 5.05
N SER A 69 -2.88 13.29 5.45
CA SER A 69 -2.07 14.15 6.32
C SER A 69 -1.81 13.57 7.72
N GLU A 70 -2.64 12.64 8.18
CA GLU A 70 -2.55 11.99 9.50
C GLU A 70 -1.90 10.59 9.42
N SER A 71 -1.65 10.11 8.21
CA SER A 71 -1.07 8.79 7.97
C SER A 71 0.43 8.73 8.29
N LYS A 72 0.93 7.53 8.61
CA LYS A 72 2.38 7.25 8.58
C LYS A 72 2.96 7.48 7.17
N ASP A 73 2.13 7.38 6.13
CA ASP A 73 2.48 7.68 4.74
C ASP A 73 2.07 9.09 4.30
N LYS A 74 1.88 10.06 5.22
CA LYS A 74 1.71 11.46 4.81
C LYS A 74 2.88 11.93 3.94
N TYR A 75 2.63 12.83 2.99
CA TYR A 75 3.71 13.41 2.19
C TYR A 75 4.72 14.13 3.07
N GLY A 76 6.00 13.83 2.86
CA GLY A 76 7.12 14.61 3.34
C GLY A 76 7.40 15.83 2.47
N ASP A 77 8.46 16.55 2.80
CA ASP A 77 8.87 17.74 2.05
C ASP A 77 9.25 17.38 0.61
N GLY A 78 8.55 17.99 -0.35
CA GLY A 78 8.77 17.75 -1.78
C GLY A 78 8.19 16.44 -2.33
N GLU A 79 7.54 15.62 -1.49
CA GLU A 79 6.81 14.45 -1.98
C GLU A 79 5.48 14.86 -2.63
N THR A 80 5.21 14.31 -3.80
CA THR A 80 3.97 14.46 -4.57
C THR A 80 3.49 13.09 -5.05
N PRO A 81 2.26 12.96 -5.58
CA PRO A 81 1.83 11.73 -6.23
C PRO A 81 2.80 11.26 -7.32
N GLU A 82 3.36 12.19 -8.10
CA GLU A 82 4.30 11.88 -9.17
C GLU A 82 5.61 11.31 -8.62
N THR A 83 6.16 11.89 -7.55
CA THR A 83 7.38 11.37 -6.91
C THR A 83 7.15 10.05 -6.19
N ARG A 84 5.89 9.72 -5.87
CA ARG A 84 5.45 8.43 -5.32
C ARG A 84 4.94 7.45 -6.37
N HIS A 85 5.21 7.73 -7.65
CA HIS A 85 4.83 6.86 -8.75
C HIS A 85 3.34 6.48 -8.74
N ALA A 86 2.46 7.44 -8.44
CA ALA A 86 1.02 7.21 -8.33
C ALA A 86 0.44 6.63 -9.63
N ILE A 87 -0.22 5.47 -9.53
CA ILE A 87 -0.92 4.81 -10.63
C ILE A 87 -2.42 4.87 -10.34
N LYS A 88 -3.18 5.59 -11.18
CA LYS A 88 -4.64 5.63 -11.07
C LYS A 88 -5.24 4.27 -11.43
N LEU A 89 -6.11 3.75 -10.58
CA LEU A 89 -6.77 2.47 -10.80
C LEU A 89 -7.85 2.60 -11.88
N ASP A 90 -7.92 1.62 -12.78
CA ASP A 90 -9.07 1.46 -13.66
C ASP A 90 -10.20 0.77 -12.90
N LEU A 91 -11.29 1.51 -12.66
CA LEU A 91 -12.44 1.01 -11.94
C LEU A 91 -13.50 0.41 -12.86
N GLY A 92 -13.28 0.37 -14.18
CA GLY A 92 -14.23 -0.15 -15.16
C GLY A 92 -15.54 0.64 -15.19
N GLY A 93 -15.48 1.96 -14.92
CA GLY A 93 -16.65 2.83 -14.83
C GLY A 93 -17.42 2.78 -13.50
N ARG A 94 -16.96 2.01 -12.51
CA ARG A 94 -17.53 2.00 -11.15
C ARG A 94 -17.27 3.33 -10.43
N ASN A 95 -18.15 3.65 -9.48
CA ASN A 95 -18.02 4.85 -8.66
C ASN A 95 -16.81 4.72 -7.71
N PRO A 96 -15.82 5.64 -7.75
CA PRO A 96 -14.64 5.56 -6.88
C PRO A 96 -14.95 5.54 -5.39
N LYS A 97 -15.96 6.30 -4.95
CA LYS A 97 -16.35 6.35 -3.53
C LYS A 97 -16.94 5.04 -3.04
N GLU A 98 -17.72 4.36 -3.89
CA GLU A 98 -18.29 3.04 -3.53
C GLU A 98 -17.20 1.98 -3.46
N VAL A 99 -16.30 1.94 -4.44
CA VAL A 99 -15.14 1.03 -4.45
C VAL A 99 -14.25 1.30 -3.24
N TRP A 100 -13.99 2.57 -2.91
CA TRP A 100 -13.20 2.96 -1.75
C TRP A 100 -13.82 2.48 -0.43
N ARG A 101 -15.15 2.53 -0.30
CA ARG A 101 -15.85 2.01 0.88
C ARG A 101 -15.65 0.51 1.02
N GLU A 102 -15.81 -0.27 -0.05
CA GLU A 102 -15.59 -1.72 -0.04
C GLU A 102 -14.15 -2.06 0.36
N MET A 103 -13.19 -1.32 -0.20
CA MET A 103 -11.78 -1.44 0.13
C MET A 103 -11.50 -1.14 1.61
N THR A 104 -12.12 -0.09 2.15
CA THR A 104 -11.99 0.34 3.54
C THR A 104 -12.54 -0.70 4.51
N GLU A 105 -13.72 -1.26 4.21
CA GLU A 105 -14.33 -2.33 4.98
C GLU A 105 -13.37 -3.52 5.06
N LYS A 106 -12.80 -3.93 3.91
CA LYS A 106 -11.84 -5.03 3.86
C LYS A 106 -10.56 -4.75 4.63
N ALA A 107 -10.00 -3.56 4.49
CA ALA A 107 -8.80 -3.14 5.22
C ALA A 107 -9.03 -3.17 6.74
N THR A 108 -10.21 -2.75 7.18
CA THR A 108 -10.61 -2.76 8.60
C THR A 108 -10.70 -4.19 9.15
N GLU A 109 -11.26 -5.13 8.38
CA GLU A 109 -11.28 -6.55 8.74
C GLU A 109 -9.86 -7.11 8.96
N ILE A 110 -8.93 -6.77 8.06
CA ILE A 110 -7.52 -7.19 8.15
C ILE A 110 -6.89 -6.65 9.43
N GLY A 111 -7.09 -5.37 9.73
CA GLY A 111 -6.56 -4.74 10.94
C GLY A 111 -7.07 -5.36 12.25
N HIS A 112 -8.30 -5.90 12.24
CA HIS A 112 -8.86 -6.60 13.40
C HIS A 112 -8.45 -8.07 13.50
N ALA A 113 -7.94 -8.67 12.44
CA ALA A 113 -7.58 -10.09 12.41
C ALA A 113 -6.32 -10.42 13.25
N GLY A 114 -5.52 -9.40 13.61
CA GLY A 114 -4.30 -9.60 14.41
C GLY A 114 -3.24 -10.46 13.71
N ILE A 115 -3.16 -10.37 12.38
CA ILE A 115 -2.21 -11.13 11.56
C ILE A 115 -0.79 -10.67 11.90
N GLU A 116 0.12 -11.63 12.14
CA GLU A 116 1.54 -11.33 12.40
C GLU A 116 2.20 -10.73 11.15
N TYR A 117 2.99 -9.67 11.36
CA TYR A 117 3.75 -9.04 10.30
C TYR A 117 5.01 -9.87 10.01
N ASP A 118 5.09 -10.41 8.81
CA ASP A 118 6.17 -11.28 8.35
C ASP A 118 6.73 -10.79 7.00
N THR A 119 8.03 -10.54 6.97
CA THR A 119 8.79 -10.15 5.77
C THR A 119 9.66 -11.27 5.23
N VAL A 120 9.77 -12.39 5.94
CA VAL A 120 10.64 -13.50 5.57
C VAL A 120 9.79 -14.62 4.97
N PRO A 121 10.08 -15.13 3.77
CA PRO A 121 9.37 -16.27 3.22
C PRO A 121 9.72 -17.54 4.01
N HIS A 122 8.98 -17.79 5.08
CA HIS A 122 9.02 -19.05 5.82
C HIS A 122 7.84 -19.90 5.37
N ILE A 123 8.08 -20.83 4.43
CA ILE A 123 7.14 -21.89 4.01
C ILE A 123 5.77 -21.43 3.44
N SER A 124 5.39 -20.17 3.58
CA SER A 124 4.18 -19.51 3.10
C SER A 124 4.47 -18.10 2.56
N THR A 125 3.52 -17.53 1.81
CA THR A 125 3.61 -16.16 1.28
C THR A 125 3.71 -15.14 2.44
N PRO A 126 4.74 -14.27 2.45
CA PRO A 126 4.90 -13.23 3.48
C PRO A 126 3.65 -12.37 3.65
N GLN A 127 3.35 -11.99 4.90
CA GLN A 127 2.21 -11.14 5.27
C GLN A 127 2.73 -9.80 5.78
N ASN A 128 2.67 -8.77 4.96
CA ASN A 128 3.30 -7.48 5.22
C ASN A 128 2.40 -6.32 4.79
N SER A 129 2.95 -5.12 4.73
CA SER A 129 2.22 -3.93 4.30
C SER A 129 1.60 -4.05 2.91
N ASN A 130 2.28 -4.72 1.98
CA ASN A 130 1.82 -4.90 0.60
C ASN A 130 0.73 -5.98 0.49
N SER A 131 0.72 -7.00 1.37
CA SER A 131 -0.36 -8.00 1.39
C SER A 131 -1.72 -7.38 1.75
N VAL A 132 -1.74 -6.30 2.55
CA VAL A 132 -2.97 -5.52 2.81
C VAL A 132 -3.48 -4.89 1.52
N VAL A 133 -2.62 -4.17 0.80
CA VAL A 133 -2.98 -3.48 -0.46
C VAL A 133 -3.49 -4.49 -1.49
N ARG A 134 -2.78 -5.62 -1.66
CA ARG A 134 -3.20 -6.71 -2.54
C ARG A 134 -4.58 -7.24 -2.18
N THR A 135 -4.80 -7.60 -0.92
CA THR A 135 -6.07 -8.19 -0.45
C THR A 135 -7.25 -7.24 -0.68
N VAL A 136 -7.03 -5.95 -0.48
CA VAL A 136 -8.04 -4.91 -0.70
C VAL A 136 -8.34 -4.71 -2.18
N LEU A 137 -7.33 -4.72 -3.04
CA LEU A 137 -7.50 -4.67 -4.51
C LEU A 137 -8.26 -5.91 -5.02
N ASP A 138 -7.87 -7.11 -4.57
CA ASP A 138 -8.52 -8.37 -4.94
C ASP A 138 -9.98 -8.40 -4.49
N ALA A 139 -10.29 -7.91 -3.28
CA ALA A 139 -11.67 -7.80 -2.78
C ALA A 139 -12.53 -6.82 -3.60
N ALA A 140 -11.91 -5.75 -4.12
CA ALA A 140 -12.55 -4.83 -5.04
C ALA A 140 -12.56 -5.34 -6.50
N GLY A 141 -12.09 -6.57 -6.76
CA GLY A 141 -12.03 -7.14 -8.10
C GLY A 141 -11.10 -6.38 -9.06
N ILE A 142 -10.07 -5.72 -8.54
CA ILE A 142 -9.05 -5.02 -9.33
C ILE A 142 -7.86 -5.96 -9.50
N ASP A 143 -7.51 -6.28 -10.75
CA ASP A 143 -6.37 -7.13 -11.06
C ASP A 143 -5.05 -6.41 -10.72
N THR A 144 -4.38 -6.88 -9.68
CA THR A 144 -3.07 -6.37 -9.25
C THR A 144 -2.01 -6.45 -10.35
N GLY A 145 -2.12 -7.42 -11.26
CA GLY A 145 -1.27 -7.56 -12.44
C GLY A 145 -1.41 -6.42 -13.45
N THR A 146 -2.44 -5.57 -13.35
CA THR A 146 -2.63 -4.40 -14.22
C THR A 146 -2.13 -3.09 -13.62
N VAL A 147 -1.92 -3.06 -12.30
CA VAL A 147 -1.59 -1.83 -11.55
C VAL A 147 -0.19 -1.86 -10.95
N LEU A 148 0.44 -3.03 -10.86
CA LEU A 148 1.84 -3.13 -10.52
C LEU A 148 2.72 -2.71 -11.70
N PRO A 149 3.81 -1.96 -11.45
CA PRO A 149 4.88 -1.80 -12.43
C PRO A 149 5.40 -3.17 -12.88
N ALA A 150 5.82 -3.30 -14.14
CA ALA A 150 6.31 -4.57 -14.68
C ALA A 150 7.45 -5.18 -13.85
N GLU A 151 8.30 -4.33 -13.27
CA GLU A 151 9.45 -4.71 -12.45
C GLU A 151 9.04 -5.23 -11.06
N ALA A 152 7.85 -4.88 -10.55
CA ALA A 152 7.31 -5.35 -9.27
C ALA A 152 6.57 -6.69 -9.37
N LYS A 153 6.31 -7.20 -10.59
CA LYS A 153 5.57 -8.45 -10.82
C LYS A 153 6.41 -9.71 -10.70
N ASP A 154 7.74 -9.57 -10.71
CA ASP A 154 8.70 -10.69 -10.71
C ASP A 154 9.38 -10.92 -9.34
N THR A 155 9.01 -10.17 -8.29
CA THR A 155 9.71 -10.22 -7.00
C THR A 155 9.00 -11.13 -6.00
N ALA A 156 9.75 -12.05 -5.40
CA ALA A 156 9.27 -13.06 -4.45
C ALA A 156 8.84 -12.50 -3.06
N TYR A 157 8.61 -11.19 -2.94
CA TYR A 157 8.48 -10.47 -1.66
C TYR A 157 7.07 -9.92 -1.36
N GLY A 158 6.05 -10.39 -2.08
CA GLY A 158 4.65 -10.20 -1.66
C GLY A 158 3.76 -9.41 -2.61
N PHE A 159 4.04 -9.44 -3.91
CA PHE A 159 3.01 -9.28 -4.95
C PHE A 159 2.90 -10.56 -5.80
#